data_AF-A0A7Y9DZP7-F1
#
_entry.id   AF-A0A7Y9DZP7-F1
#
_cell.length_a   1.000
_cell.length_b   1.000
_cell.length_c   1.000
_cell.angle_alpha   90.00
_cell.angle_beta   90.00
_cell.angle_gamma   90.00
#
_symmetry.space_group_name_H-M   'P 1'
#
loop_
_entity.id
_entity.type
_entity.pdbx_description
1 polymer ?
#
loop_
_entity_poly.entity_id
_entity_poly.type
_entity_poly.pdbx_seq_one_letter_code
_entity_poly.pdbx_strand_id
1 'polypeptide(L)'
;MDRHTHDGDPRAGSHDDEGRDSALVRFRAAIAHHPLVVGGPLIVVAIVAGFSDLRDASLVSLGAVLVFIVVQLFTLAHDDRLCLRCIAESPADPAQVVERRRRWLRLFHSATTTAGIVVLVVAAAVGVAAGLLVRPGWGDLVLLLPLGTMALTVLHRRVEPWCPYCGWGRDDDGEDTPDPTPDPDTAAPLSRT
;
A
#
# COMPACT_ATOMS: atom_id res chain seq x y z
N MET A 1 43.02 8.79 -47.32
CA MET A 1 41.73 9.43 -46.94
C MET A 1 41.03 8.37 -46.11
N ASP A 2 41.53 8.20 -44.89
CA ASP A 2 41.38 6.97 -44.12
C ASP A 2 40.44 7.24 -42.95
N ARG A 3 39.24 6.67 -43.03
CA ARG A 3 38.23 6.75 -41.99
C ARG A 3 38.35 5.49 -41.14
N HIS A 4 39.07 5.62 -40.03
CA HIS A 4 39.05 4.64 -38.94
C HIS A 4 37.65 4.65 -38.31
N THR A 5 36.86 3.62 -38.55
CA THR A 5 35.64 3.31 -37.80
C THR A 5 36.04 2.61 -36.51
N HIS A 6 35.88 3.32 -35.39
CA HIS A 6 36.09 2.80 -34.05
C HIS A 6 34.82 2.01 -33.66
N ASP A 7 34.84 0.69 -33.88
CA ASP A 7 33.86 -0.24 -33.32
C ASP A 7 34.07 -0.29 -31.80
N GLY A 8 33.32 0.54 -31.08
CA GLY A 8 33.21 0.47 -29.63
C GLY A 8 32.30 -0.69 -29.27
N ASP A 9 32.85 -1.70 -28.62
CA ASP A 9 32.13 -2.88 -28.12
C ASP A 9 31.01 -2.46 -27.13
N PRO A 10 29.73 -2.63 -27.47
CA PRO A 10 28.61 -2.22 -26.62
C PRO A 10 28.39 -3.16 -25.42
N ARG A 11 29.19 -4.22 -25.24
CA ARG A 11 28.96 -5.25 -24.22
C ARG A 11 29.59 -4.97 -22.86
N ALA A 12 30.33 -3.88 -22.69
CA ALA A 12 31.02 -3.60 -21.43
C ALA A 12 30.12 -3.00 -20.32
N GLY A 13 28.83 -2.76 -20.55
CA GLY A 13 27.93 -2.10 -19.59
C GLY A 13 26.85 -2.95 -18.91
N SER A 14 26.57 -4.18 -19.37
CA SER A 14 25.32 -4.87 -18.98
C SER A 14 25.35 -5.65 -17.66
N HIS A 15 26.52 -5.99 -17.13
CA HIS A 15 26.61 -6.86 -15.94
C HIS A 15 26.43 -6.12 -14.60
N ASP A 16 26.79 -4.84 -14.52
CA ASP A 16 26.67 -4.05 -13.29
C ASP A 16 25.23 -3.53 -13.06
N ASP A 17 24.47 -3.34 -14.14
CA ASP A 17 23.07 -2.86 -14.07
C ASP A 17 22.11 -3.95 -13.57
N GLU A 18 22.32 -5.21 -13.96
CA GLU A 18 21.44 -6.34 -13.59
C GLU A 18 21.47 -6.64 -12.06
N GLY A 19 22.62 -6.41 -11.42
CA GLY A 19 22.79 -6.54 -9.97
C GLY A 19 22.11 -5.41 -9.18
N ARG A 20 22.16 -4.17 -9.70
CA ARG A 20 21.53 -2.99 -9.07
C ARG A 20 20.00 -3.08 -9.11
N ASP A 21 19.44 -3.49 -10.24
CA ASP A 21 18.00 -3.67 -10.40
C ASP A 21 17.47 -4.76 -9.45
N SER A 22 18.21 -5.85 -9.32
CA SER A 22 17.89 -6.93 -8.38
C SER A 22 17.87 -6.48 -6.92
N ALA A 23 18.83 -5.66 -6.50
CA ALA A 23 18.90 -5.13 -5.14
C ALA A 23 17.76 -4.15 -4.84
N LEU A 24 17.47 -3.23 -5.76
CA LEU A 24 16.39 -2.25 -5.64
C LEU A 24 15.01 -2.92 -5.60
N VAL A 25 14.79 -3.95 -6.41
CA VAL A 25 13.53 -4.73 -6.40
C VAL A 25 13.33 -5.45 -5.06
N ARG A 26 14.38 -6.09 -4.52
CA ARG A 26 14.32 -6.75 -3.20
C ARG A 26 14.08 -5.77 -2.07
N PHE A 27 14.75 -4.62 -2.10
CA PHE A 27 14.59 -3.56 -1.11
C PHE A 27 13.18 -2.96 -1.15
N ARG A 28 12.67 -2.65 -2.34
CA ARG A 28 11.29 -2.21 -2.57
C ARG A 28 10.28 -3.21 -2.04
N ALA A 29 10.46 -4.50 -2.32
CA ALA A 29 9.60 -5.55 -1.79
C ALA A 29 9.65 -5.57 -0.25
N ALA A 30 10.83 -5.55 0.36
CA ALA A 30 10.96 -5.57 1.82
C ALA A 30 10.26 -4.38 2.49
N ILE A 31 10.38 -3.17 1.93
CA ILE A 31 9.67 -1.98 2.41
C ILE A 31 8.16 -2.15 2.26
N ALA A 32 7.69 -2.60 1.10
CA ALA A 32 6.26 -2.75 0.82
C ALA A 32 5.56 -3.78 1.72
N HIS A 33 6.29 -4.79 2.21
CA HIS A 33 5.76 -5.77 3.17
C HIS A 33 5.75 -5.28 4.62
N HIS A 34 6.61 -4.31 4.96
CA HIS A 34 6.76 -3.82 6.33
C HIS A 34 6.67 -2.29 6.49
N PRO A 35 5.72 -1.60 5.82
CA PRO A 35 5.69 -0.14 5.81
C PRO A 35 5.44 0.45 7.20
N LEU A 36 4.70 -0.25 8.06
CA LEU A 36 4.46 0.16 9.45
C LEU A 36 5.69 -0.01 10.35
N VAL A 37 6.55 -1.00 10.06
CA VAL A 37 7.78 -1.23 10.83
C VAL A 37 8.82 -0.17 10.50
N VAL A 38 8.86 0.29 9.25
CA VAL A 38 9.78 1.35 8.81
C VAL A 38 9.23 2.73 9.15
N GLY A 39 7.98 3.03 8.82
CA GLY A 39 7.38 4.36 8.99
C GLY A 39 6.90 4.66 10.41
N GLY A 40 6.42 3.65 11.15
CA GLY A 40 5.86 3.83 12.49
C GLY A 40 6.86 4.43 13.49
N PRO A 41 8.06 3.86 13.67
CA PRO A 41 9.08 4.41 14.56
C PRO A 41 9.49 5.84 14.19
N LEU A 42 9.60 6.16 12.89
CA LEU A 42 9.95 7.51 12.43
C LEU A 42 8.89 8.55 12.82
N ILE A 43 7.61 8.20 12.69
CA ILE A 43 6.51 9.06 13.11
C ILE A 43 6.51 9.26 14.63
N VAL A 44 6.74 8.19 15.40
CA VAL A 44 6.85 8.31 16.86
C VAL A 44 8.01 9.21 17.26
N VAL A 45 9.19 9.05 16.65
CA VAL A 45 10.36 9.90 16.91
C VAL A 45 10.06 11.36 16.56
N ALA A 46 9.42 11.63 15.42
CA ALA A 46 9.05 12.98 15.02
C ALA A 46 8.06 13.64 16.01
N ILE A 47 7.03 12.90 16.45
CA ILE A 47 6.08 13.39 17.46
C ILE A 47 6.82 13.72 18.75
N VAL A 48 7.66 12.80 19.26
CA VAL A 48 8.43 13.02 20.49
C VAL A 48 9.37 14.21 20.36
N ALA A 49 10.06 14.34 19.22
CA ALA A 49 10.92 15.49 18.93
C ALA A 49 10.14 16.80 18.90
N GLY A 50 8.93 16.80 18.34
CA GLY A 50 8.01 17.94 18.33
C GLY A 50 7.65 18.49 19.71
N PHE A 51 7.50 17.60 20.69
CA PHE A 51 7.25 17.98 22.07
C PHE A 51 8.50 18.41 22.85
N SER A 52 9.69 18.16 22.30
CA SER A 52 10.95 18.64 22.87
C SER A 52 11.27 20.04 22.34
N ASP A 53 11.88 20.90 23.16
CA ASP A 53 12.26 22.28 22.81
C ASP A 53 13.47 22.35 21.84
N LEU A 54 13.70 21.26 21.08
CA LEU A 54 14.78 21.14 20.12
C LEU A 54 14.42 22.00 18.90
N ARG A 55 15.21 23.04 18.67
CA ARG A 55 15.14 23.87 17.44
C ARG A 55 15.26 23.02 16.16
N ASP A 56 15.92 21.86 16.26
CA ASP A 56 16.09 20.87 15.21
C ASP A 56 14.85 19.97 14.97
N ALA A 57 13.81 20.06 15.81
CA ALA A 57 12.59 19.25 15.67
C ALA A 57 11.91 19.45 14.31
N SER A 58 11.96 20.67 13.76
CA SER A 58 11.41 20.97 12.42
C SER A 58 12.08 20.17 11.29
N LEU A 59 13.39 19.95 11.34
CA LEU A 59 14.12 19.13 10.36
C LEU A 59 13.80 17.64 10.54
N VAL A 60 13.64 17.20 11.79
CA VAL A 60 13.26 15.81 12.11
C VAL A 60 11.85 15.51 11.58
N SER A 61 10.89 16.40 11.83
CA SER A 61 9.52 16.25 11.33
C SER A 61 9.46 16.28 9.81
N LEU A 62 10.19 17.20 9.16
CA LEU A 62 10.29 17.25 7.70
C LEU A 62 10.89 15.96 7.13
N GLY A 63 11.98 15.46 7.72
CA GLY A 63 12.61 14.20 7.34
C GLY A 63 11.68 13.01 7.50
N ALA A 64 10.93 12.94 8.61
CA ALA A 64 9.95 11.89 8.85
C ALA A 64 8.80 11.91 7.83
N VAL A 65 8.27 13.09 7.50
CA VAL A 65 7.24 13.25 6.46
C VAL A 65 7.77 12.79 5.11
N LEU A 66 8.99 13.18 4.75
CA LEU A 66 9.58 12.84 3.45
C LEU A 66 9.82 11.33 3.33
N VAL A 67 10.38 10.69 4.36
CA VAL A 67 10.53 9.23 4.38
C VAL A 67 9.17 8.55 4.34
N PHE A 68 8.17 9.07 5.04
CA PHE A 68 6.82 8.51 5.01
C PHE A 68 6.19 8.59 3.61
N ILE A 69 6.30 9.73 2.92
CA ILE A 69 5.84 9.89 1.53
C ILE A 69 6.54 8.87 0.62
N VAL A 70 7.85 8.71 0.75
CA VAL A 70 8.61 7.72 -0.01
C VAL A 70 8.07 6.31 0.26
N VAL A 71 7.92 5.90 1.52
CA VAL A 71 7.35 4.58 1.87
C VAL A 71 5.95 4.41 1.28
N GLN A 72 5.11 5.44 1.31
CA GLN A 72 3.77 5.40 0.74
C GLN A 72 3.78 5.22 -0.78
N LEU A 73 4.62 5.94 -1.50
CA LEU A 73 4.77 5.79 -2.96
C LEU A 73 5.29 4.40 -3.33
N PHE A 74 6.28 3.89 -2.61
CA PHE A 74 6.78 2.52 -2.82
C PHE A 74 5.71 1.47 -2.55
N THR A 75 4.87 1.70 -1.53
CA THR A 75 3.75 0.83 -1.16
C THR A 75 2.66 0.87 -2.22
N LEU A 76 2.29 2.04 -2.73
CA LEU A 76 1.30 2.21 -3.82
C LEU A 76 1.79 1.56 -5.12
N ALA A 77 3.04 1.81 -5.50
CA ALA A 77 3.59 1.24 -6.72
C ALA A 77 3.82 -0.29 -6.64
N HIS A 78 3.66 -0.91 -5.47
CA HIS A 78 3.73 -2.36 -5.31
C HIS A 78 2.38 -3.07 -5.61
N ASP A 79 1.27 -2.33 -5.78
CA ASP A 79 -0.06 -2.92 -6.01
C ASP A 79 -0.23 -3.56 -7.41
N ASP A 80 0.53 -3.12 -8.42
CA ASP A 80 0.30 -3.56 -9.80
C ASP A 80 0.69 -5.02 -10.09
N ARG A 81 1.26 -5.76 -9.12
CA ARG A 81 1.67 -7.16 -9.31
C ARG A 81 1.32 -8.00 -8.09
N LEU A 82 0.43 -8.99 -8.28
CA LEU A 82 0.13 -10.03 -7.29
C LEU A 82 1.43 -10.72 -6.87
N CYS A 83 1.97 -10.33 -5.72
CA CYS A 83 3.22 -10.86 -5.23
C CYS A 83 2.94 -12.16 -4.44
N LEU A 84 3.66 -13.26 -4.73
CA LEU A 84 3.43 -14.55 -4.05
C LEU A 84 3.53 -14.44 -2.52
N ARG A 85 4.40 -13.53 -2.05
CA ARG A 85 4.54 -13.25 -0.62
C ARG A 85 3.31 -12.56 -0.02
N CYS A 86 2.64 -11.69 -0.78
CA CYS A 86 1.42 -11.00 -0.37
C CYS A 86 0.30 -12.01 -0.14
N ILE A 87 0.17 -12.99 -1.04
CA ILE A 87 -0.79 -14.10 -0.93
C ILE A 87 -0.43 -15.02 0.23
N ALA A 88 0.86 -15.33 0.41
CA ALA A 88 1.32 -16.16 1.52
C ALA A 88 1.10 -15.51 2.90
N GLU A 89 1.07 -14.16 2.95
CA GLU A 89 0.78 -13.38 4.16
C GLU A 89 -0.73 -13.18 4.41
N SER A 90 -1.60 -13.67 3.52
CA SER A 90 -3.05 -13.64 3.72
C SER A 90 -3.46 -14.51 4.92
N PRO A 91 -4.43 -14.05 5.73
CA PRO A 91 -4.91 -14.83 6.86
C PRO A 91 -5.55 -16.15 6.41
N ALA A 92 -5.38 -17.21 7.19
CA ALA A 92 -5.95 -18.53 6.90
C ALA A 92 -7.50 -18.53 6.85
N ASP A 93 -8.14 -17.62 7.59
CA ASP A 93 -9.59 -17.39 7.55
C ASP A 93 -9.85 -15.90 7.26
N PRO A 94 -9.83 -15.49 5.99
CA PRO A 94 -10.00 -14.09 5.61
C PRO A 94 -11.41 -13.58 5.90
N ALA A 95 -12.44 -14.43 5.78
CA ALA A 95 -13.83 -14.06 6.04
C ALA A 95 -14.02 -13.65 7.51
N GLN A 96 -13.47 -14.41 8.45
CA GLN A 96 -13.54 -14.06 9.87
C GLN A 96 -12.74 -12.78 10.20
N VAL A 97 -11.63 -12.53 9.50
CA VAL A 97 -10.88 -11.27 9.65
C VAL A 97 -11.68 -10.08 9.13
N VAL A 98 -12.33 -10.21 7.96
CA VAL A 98 -13.19 -9.18 7.39
C VAL A 98 -14.33 -8.84 8.35
N GLU A 99 -15.03 -9.83 8.90
CA GLU A 99 -16.14 -9.55 9.82
C GLU A 99 -15.66 -8.85 11.10
N ARG A 100 -14.55 -9.30 11.68
CA ARG A 100 -13.95 -8.65 12.86
C ARG A 100 -13.48 -7.22 12.58
N ARG A 101 -13.06 -6.92 11.35
CA ARG A 101 -12.47 -5.63 10.98
C ARG A 101 -13.36 -4.79 10.07
N ARG A 102 -14.65 -5.13 9.96
CA ARG A 102 -15.62 -4.49 9.06
C ARG A 102 -15.72 -2.98 9.24
N ARG A 103 -15.65 -2.48 10.48
CA ARG A 103 -15.65 -1.04 10.78
C ARG A 103 -14.43 -0.32 10.21
N TRP A 104 -13.25 -0.93 10.32
CA TRP A 104 -12.00 -0.38 9.80
C TRP A 104 -11.98 -0.37 8.27
N LEU A 105 -12.50 -1.42 7.63
CA LEU A 105 -12.65 -1.47 6.18
C LEU A 105 -13.63 -0.38 5.69
N ARG A 106 -14.75 -0.19 6.38
CA ARG A 106 -15.68 0.91 6.06
C ARG A 106 -15.02 2.28 6.23
N LEU A 107 -14.23 2.46 7.28
CA LEU A 107 -13.49 3.70 7.50
C LEU A 107 -12.49 3.96 6.37
N PHE A 108 -11.76 2.93 5.93
CA PHE A 108 -10.86 3.04 4.78
C PHE A 108 -11.61 3.54 3.54
N HIS A 109 -12.69 2.87 3.13
CA HIS A 109 -13.47 3.30 1.97
C HIS A 109 -14.08 4.70 2.13
N SER A 110 -14.50 5.05 3.34
CA SER A 110 -15.03 6.39 3.63
C SER A 110 -13.93 7.45 3.47
N ALA A 111 -12.72 7.16 3.96
CA ALA A 111 -11.54 8.02 3.88
C ALA A 111 -11.02 8.20 2.45
N THR A 112 -11.25 7.23 1.57
CA THR A 112 -10.86 7.29 0.14
C THR A 112 -11.92 7.93 -0.76
N THR A 113 -13.11 8.27 -0.25
CA THR A 113 -14.07 9.10 -1.00
C THR A 113 -13.59 10.55 -1.11
N THR A 114 -14.09 11.31 -2.09
CA THR A 114 -13.80 12.75 -2.21
C THR A 114 -14.08 13.52 -0.92
N ALA A 115 -15.21 13.23 -0.27
CA ALA A 115 -15.56 13.85 1.01
C ALA A 115 -14.58 13.45 2.13
N GLY A 116 -14.19 12.17 2.19
CA GLY A 116 -13.18 11.69 3.13
C GLY A 116 -11.82 12.34 2.93
N ILE A 117 -11.38 12.48 1.68
CA ILE A 117 -10.13 13.16 1.33
C ILE A 117 -10.17 14.62 1.77
N VAL A 118 -11.27 15.34 1.51
CA VAL A 118 -11.45 16.72 1.99
C VAL A 118 -11.36 16.79 3.51
N VAL A 119 -12.01 15.88 4.24
CA VAL A 119 -11.92 15.82 5.71
C VAL A 119 -10.49 15.59 6.19
N LEU A 120 -9.75 14.67 5.55
CA LEU A 120 -8.35 14.42 5.89
C LEU A 120 -7.46 15.64 5.62
N VAL A 121 -7.66 16.34 4.50
CA VAL A 121 -6.92 17.57 4.16
C VAL A 121 -7.22 18.69 5.17
N VAL A 122 -8.49 18.89 5.53
CA VAL A 122 -8.88 19.88 6.54
C VAL A 122 -8.28 19.53 7.90
N ALA A 123 -8.36 18.27 8.33
CA ALA A 123 -7.76 17.82 9.58
C ALA A 123 -6.24 18.01 9.58
N ALA A 124 -5.59 17.79 8.43
CA ALA A 124 -4.16 18.05 8.28
C ALA A 124 -3.82 19.54 8.42
N ALA A 125 -4.57 20.42 7.74
CA ALA A 125 -4.40 21.86 7.82
C ALA A 125 -4.62 22.38 9.26
N VAL A 126 -5.63 21.86 9.97
CA VAL A 126 -5.89 22.19 11.38
C VAL A 126 -4.73 21.76 12.28
N GLY A 127 -4.18 20.56 12.07
CA GLY A 127 -3.00 20.08 12.81
C GLY A 127 -1.81 21.02 12.62
N VAL A 128 -1.48 21.36 11.37
CA VAL A 128 -0.39 22.29 11.05
C VAL A 128 -0.63 23.66 11.70
N ALA A 129 -1.85 24.20 11.59
CA ALA A 129 -2.20 25.48 12.21
C ALA A 129 -2.06 25.43 13.74
N ALA A 130 -2.43 24.32 14.39
CA ALA A 130 -2.25 24.14 15.83
C ALA A 130 -0.76 24.15 16.22
N GLY A 131 0.11 23.53 15.42
CA GLY A 131 1.57 23.58 15.62
C GLY A 131 2.13 25.00 15.53
N LEU A 132 1.65 25.79 14.58
CA LEU A 132 2.11 27.17 14.34
C LEU A 132 1.54 28.18 15.34
N LEU A 133 0.29 28.02 15.77
CA LEU A 133 -0.45 29.04 16.52
C LEU A 133 -0.61 28.72 18.01
N VAL A 134 -0.60 27.44 18.39
CA VAL A 134 -0.86 27.03 19.78
C VAL A 134 0.42 26.61 20.47
N ARG A 135 1.08 25.56 19.96
CA ARG A 135 2.32 25.02 20.54
C ARG A 135 3.03 24.12 19.53
N PRO A 136 4.37 24.25 19.36
CA PRO A 136 5.13 23.56 18.31
C PRO A 136 4.83 22.05 18.15
N GLY A 137 4.80 21.28 19.24
CA GLY A 137 4.56 19.83 19.19
C GLY A 137 3.12 19.38 18.86
N TRP A 138 2.14 20.29 18.88
CA TRP A 138 0.77 19.94 18.47
C TRP A 138 0.65 19.76 16.96
N GLY A 139 1.54 20.39 16.20
CA GLY A 139 1.65 20.22 14.75
C GLY A 139 1.97 18.79 14.37
N ASP A 140 2.87 18.14 15.11
CA ASP A 140 3.35 16.80 14.78
C ASP A 140 2.31 15.69 15.02
N LEU A 141 1.24 15.97 15.78
CA LEU A 141 0.09 15.05 15.87
C LEU A 141 -0.57 14.82 14.51
N VAL A 142 -0.39 15.74 13.56
CA VAL A 142 -0.86 15.57 12.19
C VAL A 142 -0.27 14.33 11.53
N LEU A 143 0.92 13.88 11.96
CA LEU A 143 1.61 12.69 11.44
C LEU A 143 0.87 11.39 11.77
N LEU A 144 -0.07 11.41 12.72
CA LEU A 144 -0.94 10.26 13.00
C LEU A 144 -1.93 9.99 11.87
N LEU A 145 -2.32 11.00 11.09
CA LEU A 145 -3.20 10.83 9.93
C LEU A 145 -2.57 9.91 8.88
N PRO A 146 -1.38 10.24 8.33
CA PRO A 146 -0.69 9.36 7.39
C PRO A 146 -0.41 7.97 7.96
N LEU A 147 0.00 7.86 9.24
CA LEU A 147 0.21 6.56 9.88
C LEU A 147 -1.08 5.71 9.89
N GLY A 148 -2.20 6.34 10.25
CA GLY A 148 -3.51 5.71 10.28
C GLY A 148 -3.97 5.27 8.89
N THR A 149 -3.83 6.11 7.86
CA THR A 149 -4.19 5.75 6.48
C THR A 149 -3.31 4.62 5.94
N MET A 150 -2.02 4.61 6.24
CA MET A 150 -1.13 3.49 5.92
C MET A 150 -1.57 2.20 6.62
N ALA A 151 -1.89 2.25 7.91
CA ALA A 151 -2.34 1.07 8.65
C ALA A 151 -3.65 0.51 8.09
N LEU A 152 -4.59 1.38 7.70
CA LEU A 152 -5.82 1.00 7.02
C LEU A 152 -5.55 0.40 5.64
N THR A 153 -4.62 0.95 4.88
CA THR A 153 -4.21 0.44 3.55
C THR A 153 -3.63 -0.96 3.66
N VAL A 154 -2.69 -1.18 4.59
CA VAL A 154 -2.09 -2.51 4.83
C VAL A 154 -3.14 -3.52 5.25
N LEU A 155 -4.05 -3.12 6.14
CA LEU A 155 -5.17 -3.97 6.55
C LEU A 155 -6.04 -4.32 5.35
N HIS A 156 -6.45 -3.31 4.58
CA HIS A 156 -7.34 -3.46 3.44
C HIS A 156 -6.77 -4.44 2.42
N ARG A 157 -5.53 -4.23 1.96
CA ARG A 157 -4.87 -5.08 0.95
C ARG A 157 -4.83 -6.55 1.32
N ARG A 158 -4.63 -6.88 2.60
CA ARG A 158 -4.58 -8.29 3.06
C ARG A 158 -5.90 -9.04 2.92
N VAL A 159 -7.02 -8.31 2.88
CA VAL A 159 -8.37 -8.89 2.80
C VAL A 159 -9.14 -8.38 1.59
N GLU A 160 -8.48 -7.69 0.67
CA GLU A 160 -9.09 -7.01 -0.48
C GLU A 160 -9.96 -7.93 -1.33
N PRO A 161 -9.54 -9.16 -1.69
CA PRO A 161 -10.39 -10.09 -2.45
C PRO A 161 -11.70 -10.48 -1.74
N TRP A 162 -11.76 -10.30 -0.42
CA TRP A 162 -12.92 -10.64 0.41
C TRP A 162 -13.62 -9.39 0.98
N CYS A 163 -13.17 -8.19 0.62
CA CYS A 163 -13.73 -6.95 1.15
C CYS A 163 -15.10 -6.68 0.49
N PRO A 164 -16.21 -6.58 1.27
CA PRO A 164 -17.55 -6.42 0.71
C PRO A 164 -17.81 -5.01 0.12
N TYR A 165 -16.87 -4.10 0.32
CA TYR A 165 -16.91 -2.73 -0.16
C TYR A 165 -16.08 -2.54 -1.45
N CYS A 166 -15.24 -3.53 -1.78
CA CYS A 166 -14.47 -3.56 -3.02
C CYS A 166 -15.28 -4.23 -4.12
N GLY A 167 -15.19 -3.70 -5.33
CA GLY A 167 -15.82 -4.24 -6.54
C GLY A 167 -15.07 -5.43 -7.18
N TRP A 168 -14.14 -6.08 -6.46
CA TRP A 168 -13.43 -7.25 -6.98
C TRP A 168 -14.44 -8.39 -7.22
N GLY A 169 -14.89 -8.52 -8.47
CA GLY A 169 -15.90 -9.47 -8.93
C GLY A 169 -17.35 -8.94 -8.95
N ARG A 170 -17.57 -7.63 -8.89
CA ARG A 170 -18.94 -7.05 -8.91
C ARG A 170 -19.14 -5.90 -9.90
N ASP A 171 -18.08 -5.46 -10.57
CA ASP A 171 -18.16 -4.53 -11.70
C ASP A 171 -18.02 -5.30 -13.02
N ASP A 172 -19.18 -5.70 -13.56
CA ASP A 172 -19.57 -5.46 -14.95
C ASP A 172 -18.69 -6.02 -16.09
N ASP A 173 -18.11 -7.20 -15.95
CA ASP A 173 -18.09 -8.13 -17.07
C ASP A 173 -19.38 -8.95 -17.02
N GLY A 174 -20.30 -8.68 -17.95
CA GLY A 174 -21.47 -9.51 -18.24
C GLY A 174 -21.10 -10.91 -18.74
N GLU A 175 -20.13 -11.57 -18.13
CA GLU A 175 -19.97 -13.01 -18.20
C GLU A 175 -21.08 -13.60 -17.34
N ASP A 176 -22.26 -13.73 -17.97
CA ASP A 176 -23.21 -14.78 -17.67
C ASP A 176 -22.37 -16.06 -17.51
N THR A 177 -22.07 -16.44 -16.28
CA THR A 177 -21.51 -17.76 -16.02
C THR A 177 -22.61 -18.70 -16.50
N PRO A 178 -22.44 -19.42 -17.62
CA PRO A 178 -23.52 -20.25 -18.10
C PRO A 178 -23.85 -21.24 -16.99
N ASP A 179 -25.12 -21.26 -16.60
CA ASP A 179 -25.66 -22.22 -15.64
C ASP A 179 -25.12 -23.60 -16.04
N PRO A 180 -24.46 -24.37 -15.15
CA PRO A 180 -23.87 -25.64 -15.50
C PRO A 180 -24.91 -26.49 -16.22
N THR A 181 -24.76 -26.62 -17.54
CA THR A 181 -25.64 -27.44 -18.34
C THR A 181 -25.44 -28.85 -17.82
N PRO A 182 -26.49 -29.55 -17.36
CA PRO A 182 -26.35 -30.93 -16.90
C PRO A 182 -25.66 -31.73 -17.99
N ASP A 183 -24.55 -32.38 -17.63
CA ASP A 183 -23.81 -33.24 -18.54
C ASP A 183 -24.78 -34.32 -19.08
N PRO A 184 -25.03 -34.39 -20.40
CA PRO A 184 -25.94 -35.36 -20.99
C PRO A 184 -25.53 -36.81 -20.68
N ASP A 185 -24.28 -37.06 -20.30
CA ASP A 185 -23.80 -38.41 -19.95
C ASP A 185 -24.22 -38.86 -18.54
N THR A 186 -24.78 -37.97 -17.71
CA THR A 186 -25.30 -38.34 -16.37
C THR A 186 -26.77 -38.77 -16.38
N ALA A 187 -27.46 -38.63 -17.52
CA ALA A 187 -28.90 -38.92 -17.65
C ALA A 187 -29.22 -40.29 -18.27
N ALA A 188 -28.22 -41.16 -18.49
CA ALA A 188 -28.47 -42.52 -18.94
C ALA A 188 -28.62 -43.47 -17.73
N PRO A 189 -29.84 -43.97 -17.40
CA PRO A 189 -29.97 -45.04 -16.45
C PRO A 189 -29.33 -46.30 -17.05
N LEU A 190 -28.27 -46.80 -16.40
CA LEU A 190 -27.73 -48.13 -16.67
C LEU A 190 -28.76 -49.18 -16.23
N SER A 191 -29.71 -49.49 -17.10
CA SER A 191 -30.51 -50.71 -17.00
C SER A 191 -29.62 -51.91 -17.34
N ARG A 192 -28.94 -52.46 -16.33
CA ARG A 192 -28.38 -53.82 -16.44
C ARG A 192 -29.49 -54.84 -16.24
N THR A 193 -29.70 -55.62 -17.30
CA THR A 193 -30.37 -56.93 -17.29
C THR A 193 -29.44 -58.00 -16.75
#